data_AF-A0A943QSQ0-F1
#
_entry.id   AF-A0A943QSQ0-F1
#
_cell.length_a   1.000
_cell.length_b   1.000
_cell.length_c   1.000
_cell.angle_alpha   90.00
_cell.angle_beta   90.00
_cell.angle_gamma   90.00
#
_symmetry.space_group_name_H-M   'P 1'
#
loop_
_entity.id
_entity.type
_entity.pdbx_description
1 polymer ?
#
loop_
_entity_poly.entity_id
_entity_poly.type
_entity_poly.pdbx_seq_one_letter_code
_entity_poly.pdbx_strand_id
1 'polypeptide(L)' 'DGHYDALIKTTIEADLEGDTYFPQLDMTAFKEVSRDRVTKDDKNAYDFSISRYEKEGD' A
#
# COMPACT_ATOMS: atom_id res chain seq x y z
N ASP A 1 0.55 -20.05 -7.90
CA ASP A 1 1.20 -19.00 -8.69
C ASP A 1 0.77 -17.62 -8.25
N GLY A 2 1.57 -16.99 -7.40
CA GLY A 2 1.51 -15.54 -7.21
C GLY A 2 2.27 -14.91 -8.37
N HIS A 3 1.56 -14.25 -9.28
CA HIS A 3 2.10 -13.65 -10.51
C HIS A 3 2.93 -12.37 -10.28
N TYR A 4 3.07 -11.93 -9.03
CA TYR A 4 3.65 -10.65 -8.68
C TYR A 4 4.86 -10.86 -7.76
N ASP A 5 5.96 -10.22 -8.11
CA ASP A 5 7.19 -10.24 -7.32
C ASP A 5 7.24 -9.06 -6.32
N ALA A 6 6.49 -7.99 -6.60
CA ALA A 6 6.40 -6.82 -5.75
C ALA A 6 5.01 -6.17 -5.77
N LEU A 7 4.68 -5.47 -4.68
CA LEU A 7 3.50 -4.63 -4.54
C LEU A 7 3.94 -3.22 -4.14
N ILE A 8 3.49 -2.20 -4.87
CA ILE A 8 3.61 -0.79 -4.45
C ILE A 8 2.21 -0.33 -4.06
N LYS A 9 2.02 0.01 -2.78
CA LYS A 9 0.73 0.36 -2.20
C LYS A 9 0.77 1.75 -1.60
N THR A 10 -0.12 2.62 -2.06
CA THR A 10 -0.41 3.88 -1.38
C THR A 10 -1.57 3.68 -0.42
N THR A 11 -1.36 3.95 0.86
CA THR A 11 -2.41 3.94 1.88
C THR A 11 -2.70 5.36 2.30
N ILE A 12 -3.91 5.84 2.00
CA ILE A 12 -4.41 7.15 2.43
C ILE A 12 -4.94 6.98 3.87
N GLU A 13 -4.49 7.81 4.80
CA GLU A 13 -4.90 7.78 6.20
C GLU A 13 -6.21 8.56 6.40
N ALA A 14 -7.28 8.06 5.79
CA ALA A 14 -8.62 8.65 5.85
C ALA A 14 -9.71 7.58 5.79
N ASP A 15 -10.82 7.83 6.47
CA ASP A 15 -12.04 7.04 6.36
C ASP A 15 -12.94 7.66 5.29
N LEU A 16 -13.17 6.93 4.20
CA LEU A 16 -13.93 7.40 3.04
C LEU A 16 -15.06 6.43 2.71
N GLU A 17 -16.21 6.95 2.30
CA GLU A 17 -17.30 6.13 1.76
C GLU A 17 -16.97 5.66 0.33
N GLY A 18 -17.26 4.40 0.04
CA GLY A 18 -17.03 3.81 -1.27
C GLY A 18 -17.87 2.56 -1.51
N ASP A 19 -18.09 2.25 -2.78
CA ASP A 19 -18.86 1.08 -3.24
C ASP A 19 -17.95 -0.06 -3.75
N THR A 20 -16.65 0.19 -3.86
CA THR A 20 -15.65 -0.73 -4.41
C THR A 20 -14.40 -0.75 -3.53
N TYR A 21 -13.85 -1.93 -3.26
CA TYR A 21 -12.74 -2.14 -2.33
C TYR A 21 -11.62 -2.93 -2.99
N PHE A 22 -10.38 -2.67 -2.57
CA PHE A 22 -9.26 -3.52 -2.94
C PHE A 22 -9.51 -4.95 -2.41
N PRO A 23 -9.33 -6.00 -3.23
CA PRO A 23 -9.57 -7.37 -2.78
C PRO A 23 -8.63 -7.74 -1.64
N GLN A 24 -9.03 -8.70 -0.81
CA GLN A 24 -8.12 -9.24 0.19
C GLN A 24 -6.98 -9.99 -0.49
N LEU A 25 -5.76 -9.46 -0.36
CA LEU A 25 -4.54 -10.09 -0.88
C LEU A 25 -3.84 -10.82 0.26
N ASP A 26 -3.44 -12.08 0.02
CA ASP A 26 -2.59 -12.80 0.96
C ASP A 26 -1.17 -12.20 0.92
N MET A 27 -0.84 -11.49 2.00
CA MET A 27 0.45 -10.82 2.18
C MET A 27 1.46 -11.71 2.92
N THR A 28 1.13 -12.96 3.24
CA THR A 28 2.02 -13.86 4.03
C THR A 28 3.37 -14.07 3.37
N ALA A 29 3.39 -14.12 2.03
CA ALA A 29 4.61 -14.28 1.24
C ALA A 29 5.30 -12.94 0.90
N PHE A 30 4.82 -11.81 1.41
CA PHE A 30 5.35 -10.48 1.08
C PHE A 30 5.91 -9.79 2.32
N LYS A 31 7.07 -9.15 2.16
CA LYS A 31 7.73 -8.36 3.20
C LYS A 31 7.76 -6.89 2.80
N GLU A 32 7.41 -6.01 3.73
CA GLU A 32 7.59 -4.56 3.54
C GLU A 32 9.09 -4.23 3.54
N VAL A 33 9.57 -3.67 2.44
CA VAL A 33 11.00 -3.33 2.26
C VAL A 33 11.26 -1.84 2.30
N SER A 34 10.25 -1.01 2.02
CA SER A 34 10.33 0.43 2.23
C SER A 34 8.96 1.03 2.51
N ARG A 35 8.98 2.15 3.24
CA ARG A 35 7.78 2.94 3.52
C ARG A 35 8.14 4.41 3.66
N ASP A 36 7.54 5.22 2.80
CA ASP A 36 7.66 6.67 2.85
C ASP A 36 6.32 7.26 3.29
N ARG A 37 6.35 8.05 4.38
CA ARG A 37 5.18 8.78 4.87
C ARG A 37 5.21 10.21 4.36
N VAL A 38 4.08 10.68 3.84
CA VAL A 38 3.86 12.05 3.38
C VAL A 38 2.75 12.66 4.22
N THR A 39 3.09 13.73 4.93
CA THR A 39 2.11 14.53 5.67
C THR A 39 1.29 15.37 4.70
N LYS A 40 0.01 15.55 5.00
CA LYS A 40 -0.88 16.43 4.23
C LYS A 40 -0.33 17.86 4.12
N ASP A 41 -0.68 18.50 3.02
CA ASP A 41 -0.31 19.88 2.73
C ASP A 41 -1.38 20.55 1.85
N ASP A 42 -1.12 21.75 1.37
CA ASP A 42 -2.07 22.51 0.54
C ASP A 42 -2.46 21.79 -0.76
N LYS A 43 -1.66 20.81 -1.22
CA LYS A 43 -1.89 20.05 -2.45
C LYS A 43 -2.49 18.67 -2.18
N ASN A 44 -2.33 18.13 -0.97
CA ASN A 44 -2.76 16.79 -0.57
C ASN A 44 -3.57 16.87 0.73
N ALA A 45 -4.86 16.60 0.66
CA ALA A 45 -5.78 16.78 1.79
C ALA A 45 -5.56 15.81 2.97
N TYR A 46 -4.87 14.70 2.74
CA TYR A 46 -4.71 13.61 3.72
C TYR A 46 -3.25 13.20 3.84
N ASP A 47 -2.89 12.73 5.03
CA ASP A 47 -1.65 11.99 5.22
C ASP A 47 -1.76 10.69 4.41
N PHE A 48 -0.65 10.26 3.83
CA PHE A 48 -0.59 8.96 3.18
C PHE A 48 0.80 8.35 3.31
N SER A 49 0.87 7.05 3.08
CA SER A 49 2.14 6.34 3.00
C SER A 49 2.25 5.54 1.71
N ILE A 50 3.43 5.56 1.10
CA ILE A 50 3.78 4.74 -0.05
C ILE A 50 4.64 3.60 0.49
N SER A 51 4.11 2.37 0.45
CA SER A 51 4.80 1.18 0.93
C SER A 51 5.18 0.29 -0.25
N ARG A 52 6.39 -0.24 -0.24
CA ARG A 52 6.83 -1.27 -1.18
C ARG A 52 7.00 -2.59 -0.45
N TYR A 53 6.36 -3.62 -1.00
CA TYR A 53 6.50 -5.00 -0.55
C TYR A 53 7.20 -5.81 -1.65
N GLU A 54 8.08 -6.70 -1.26
CA GLU A 54 8.70 -7.70 -2.13
C GLU A 54 8.32 -9.09 -1.62
N LYS A 55 8.19 -10.05 -2.54
CA LYS A 55 7.93 -11.43 -2.18
C LYS A 55 9.16 -12.01 -1.47
N GLU A 56 8.98 -12.71 -0.35
CA GLU A 56 10.06 -13.42 0.33
C GLU A 56 10.49 -14.62 -0.54
N GLY A 57 11.66 -14.52 -1.15
CA GLY A 57 12.26 -15.56 -1.95
C GLY A 57 12.47 -15.16 -3.41
N ASP A 58 13.54 -14.42 -3.65
CA ASP A 58 14.45 -14.60 -4.78
C ASP A 58 15.86 -14.88 -4.24
#